data_AF-A0A2A2VPV7-F1
#
_entry.id   AF-A0A2A2VPV7-F1
#
_cell.length_a   1.000
_cell.length_b   1.000
_cell.length_c   1.000
_cell.angle_alpha   90.00
_cell.angle_beta   90.00
_cell.angle_gamma   90.00
#
_symmetry.space_group_name_H-M   'P 1'
#
loop_
_entity.id
_entity.type
_entity.pdbx_description
1 polymer ?
#
loop_
_entity_poly.entity_id
_entity_poly.type
_entity_poly.pdbx_seq_one_letter_code
_entity_poly.pdbx_strand_id
1 'polypeptide(L)'
;METNVIDWALALSTASQAFKFADELRSIDKEVSQAELKLKVADLTSTLADLKIILTEARTDTAEKDAEINRLKKLQRRVLEDTVEQYGYRYRNRKDDKGPVAGNPMCDVCFQKEALLMETATIAGKGIQALQCPNCKGRYDGLRTYTD
;
A
#
# COMPACT_ATOMS: atom_id res chain seq x y z
N MET A 1 -6.65 -6.68 11.21
CA MET A 1 -5.32 -6.50 10.59
C MET A 1 -4.63 -5.44 11.42
N GLU A 2 -3.79 -5.84 12.37
CA GLU A 2 -2.95 -4.89 13.09
C GLU A 2 -1.97 -4.29 12.09
N THR A 3 -2.06 -2.99 11.87
CA THR A 3 -1.01 -2.25 11.16
C THR A 3 0.22 -2.26 12.07
N ASN A 4 1.28 -2.97 11.69
CA ASN A 4 2.60 -2.83 12.30
C ASN A 4 3.11 -1.42 12.00
N VAL A 5 2.69 -0.46 12.81
CA VAL A 5 3.23 0.90 12.75
C VAL A 5 4.58 0.83 13.43
N ILE A 6 5.65 1.03 12.67
CA ILE A 6 6.98 1.24 13.25
C ILE A 6 6.89 2.36 14.27
N ASP A 7 7.33 2.07 15.50
CA ASP A 7 7.53 3.10 16.51
C ASP A 7 8.84 3.84 16.25
N TRP A 8 8.77 4.86 15.40
CA TRP A 8 9.92 5.74 15.11
C TRP A 8 10.41 6.47 16.37
N ALA A 9 9.56 6.69 17.36
CA ALA A 9 9.98 7.28 18.63
C ALA A 9 10.84 6.29 19.42
N LEU A 10 10.47 5.01 19.44
CA LEU A 10 11.30 3.94 20.00
C LEU A 10 12.64 3.87 19.27
N ALA A 11 12.66 3.82 17.94
CA ALA A 11 13.90 3.79 17.14
C ALA A 11 14.85 4.94 17.48
N LEU A 12 14.32 6.17 17.57
CA LEU A 12 15.10 7.36 17.88
C LEU A 12 15.60 7.37 19.33
N SER A 13 14.79 6.85 20.26
CA SER A 13 15.16 6.72 21.67
C SER A 13 16.29 5.70 21.88
N THR A 14 16.24 4.55 21.21
CA THR A 14 17.28 3.51 21.26
C THR A 14 18.60 4.01 20.65
N ALA A 15 18.51 4.74 19.52
CA ALA A 15 19.69 5.39 18.93
C ALA A 15 20.30 6.42 19.89
N SER A 16 19.48 7.23 20.55
CA SER A 16 19.94 8.21 21.54
C SER A 16 20.62 7.56 22.74
N GLN A 17 20.14 6.40 23.19
CA GLN A 17 20.79 5.62 24.26
C GLN A 17 22.14 5.05 23.81
N ALA A 18 22.25 4.53 22.58
CA ALA A 18 23.52 4.06 22.04
C ALA A 18 24.58 5.18 21.99
N PHE A 19 24.18 6.40 21.60
CA PHE A 19 25.08 7.57 21.62
C PHE A 19 25.53 7.91 23.05
N LYS A 20 24.63 7.89 24.04
CA LYS A 20 25.00 8.11 25.44
C LYS A 20 26.03 7.09 25.93
N PHE A 21 25.83 5.81 25.62
CA PHE A 21 26.81 4.78 26.01
C PHE A 21 28.16 4.94 25.32
N ALA A 22 28.17 5.38 24.06
CA ALA A 22 29.41 5.69 23.34
C ALA A 22 30.14 6.89 23.95
N ASP A 23 29.43 7.96 24.33
CA ASP A 23 29.99 9.13 25.00
C ASP A 23 30.52 8.78 26.39
N GLU A 24 29.77 7.97 27.13
CA GLU A 24 30.20 7.46 28.43
C GLU A 24 31.51 6.66 28.31
N LEU A 25 31.63 5.77 27.32
CA LEU A 25 32.87 5.03 27.04
C LEU A 25 34.04 5.96 26.71
N ARG A 26 33.79 7.07 26.00
CA ARG A 26 34.81 8.06 25.65
C ARG A 26 35.27 8.89 26.86
N SER A 27 34.40 9.05 27.85
CA SER A 27 34.70 9.78 29.11
C SER A 27 35.39 8.94 30.18
N ILE A 28 35.59 7.64 29.95
CA ILE A 28 36.27 6.76 30.90
C ILE A 28 37.74 7.17 31.03
N ASP A 29 38.12 7.53 32.25
CA ASP A 29 39.50 7.81 32.63
C ASP A 29 40.28 6.51 32.92
N LYS A 30 41.62 6.56 32.93
CA LYS A 30 42.50 5.38 33.06
C LYS A 30 42.32 4.56 34.35
N GLU A 31 41.60 5.08 35.34
CA GLU A 31 41.37 4.43 36.65
C GLU A 31 40.12 3.53 36.70
N VAL A 32 39.32 3.46 35.63
CA VAL A 32 38.12 2.61 35.59
C VAL A 32 38.47 1.13 35.58
N SER A 33 37.74 0.34 36.36
CA SER A 33 37.96 -1.10 36.47
C SER A 33 37.69 -1.80 35.13
N GLN A 34 38.48 -2.84 34.83
CA GLN A 34 38.28 -3.65 33.62
C GLN A 34 36.88 -4.29 33.57
N ALA A 35 36.26 -4.54 34.73
CA ALA A 35 34.90 -5.07 34.82
C ALA A 35 33.85 -4.05 34.37
N GLU A 36 34.00 -2.79 34.78
CA GLU A 36 33.09 -1.71 34.41
C GLU A 36 33.18 -1.35 32.93
N LEU A 37 34.40 -1.35 32.36
CA LEU A 37 34.59 -1.17 30.93
C LEU A 37 33.90 -2.28 30.12
N LYS A 38 34.02 -3.55 30.56
CA LYS A 38 33.35 -4.68 29.91
C LYS A 38 31.82 -4.57 29.98
N LEU A 39 31.29 -4.09 31.10
CA LEU A 39 29.85 -3.88 31.27
C LEU A 39 29.33 -2.83 30.28
N LYS A 40 29.97 -1.65 30.20
CA LYS A 40 29.55 -0.60 29.25
C LYS A 40 29.63 -1.02 27.78
N VAL A 41 30.64 -1.82 27.42
CA VAL A 41 30.75 -2.40 26.08
C VAL A 41 29.60 -3.38 25.82
N ALA A 42 29.22 -4.19 26.81
CA ALA A 42 28.07 -5.08 26.70
C ALA A 42 26.75 -4.31 26.52
N ASP A 43 26.54 -3.25 27.30
CA ASP A 43 25.34 -2.40 27.22
C ASP A 43 25.23 -1.69 25.86
N LEU A 44 26.33 -1.13 25.36
CA LEU A 44 26.39 -0.56 24.01
C LEU A 44 26.06 -1.61 22.94
N THR A 45 26.65 -2.81 23.06
CA THR A 45 26.43 -3.89 22.10
C THR A 45 24.97 -4.34 22.08
N SER A 46 24.35 -4.46 23.26
CA SER A 46 22.92 -4.79 23.38
C SER A 46 22.05 -3.72 22.72
N THR A 47 22.31 -2.44 23.03
CA THR A 47 21.53 -1.32 22.48
C THR A 47 21.64 -1.22 20.96
N LEU A 48 22.84 -1.47 20.42
CA LEU A 48 23.05 -1.52 18.96
C LEU A 48 22.35 -2.72 18.31
N ALA A 49 22.28 -3.86 18.99
CA ALA A 49 21.53 -5.01 18.52
C ALA A 49 20.03 -4.71 18.46
N ASP A 50 19.47 -4.08 19.49
CA ASP A 50 18.06 -3.67 19.53
C ASP A 50 17.76 -2.65 18.43
N LEU A 51 18.62 -1.65 18.25
CA LEU A 51 18.48 -0.68 17.17
C LEU A 51 18.50 -1.35 15.79
N LYS A 52 19.37 -2.34 15.58
CA LYS A 52 19.44 -3.09 14.32
C LYS A 52 18.15 -3.84 14.03
N ILE A 53 17.53 -4.43 15.04
CA ILE A 53 16.24 -5.14 14.91
C ILE A 53 15.17 -4.13 14.47
N ILE A 54 15.02 -3.02 15.22
CA ILE A 54 14.02 -1.97 14.93
C ILE A 54 14.20 -1.42 13.50
N LEU A 55 15.44 -1.15 13.08
CA LEU A 55 15.71 -0.64 11.72
C LEU A 55 15.44 -1.68 10.62
N THR A 56 15.63 -2.96 10.90
CA THR A 56 15.33 -4.04 9.94
C THR A 56 13.83 -4.19 9.74
N GLU A 57 13.06 -4.15 10.83
CA GLU A 57 11.61 -4.10 10.79
C GLU A 57 11.13 -2.85 10.05
N ALA A 58 11.74 -1.70 10.35
CA ALA A 58 11.40 -0.44 9.70
C ALA A 58 11.62 -0.46 8.18
N ARG A 59 12.72 -1.05 7.74
CA ARG A 59 13.00 -1.25 6.31
C ARG A 59 11.94 -2.11 5.64
N THR A 60 11.49 -3.17 6.32
CA THR A 60 10.50 -4.10 5.78
C THR A 60 9.14 -3.44 5.61
N ASP A 61 8.63 -2.77 6.66
CA ASP A 61 7.35 -2.04 6.61
C ASP A 61 7.40 -0.88 5.59
N THR A 62 8.54 -0.17 5.47
CA THR A 62 8.71 0.85 4.43
C THR A 62 8.63 0.25 3.02
N ALA A 63 9.28 -0.88 2.79
CA ALA A 63 9.26 -1.55 1.48
C ALA A 63 7.85 -2.05 1.12
N GLU A 64 7.09 -2.56 2.08
CA GLU A 64 5.69 -2.98 1.89
C GLU A 64 4.79 -1.78 1.54
N LYS A 65 4.95 -0.67 2.27
CA LYS A 65 4.23 0.58 1.99
C LYS A 65 4.56 1.15 0.62
N ASP A 66 5.84 1.18 0.23
CA ASP A 66 6.25 1.64 -1.10
C ASP A 66 5.69 0.75 -2.22
N ALA A 67 5.63 -0.56 -2.01
CA ALA A 67 5.01 -1.49 -2.95
C ALA A 67 3.51 -1.19 -3.12
N GLU A 68 2.79 -0.95 -2.02
CA GLU A 68 1.36 -0.62 -2.06
C GLU A 68 1.11 0.76 -2.69
N ILE A 69 1.90 1.78 -2.35
CA ILE A 69 1.82 3.09 -2.99
C ILE A 69 2.02 2.96 -4.51
N ASN A 70 2.99 2.16 -4.94
CA ASN A 70 3.22 1.93 -6.37
C ASN A 70 2.07 1.18 -7.04
N ARG A 71 1.47 0.20 -6.35
CA ARG A 71 0.25 -0.49 -6.81
C ARG A 71 -0.91 0.50 -6.98
N LEU A 72 -1.18 1.32 -5.98
CA LEU A 72 -2.25 2.33 -6.00
C LEU A 72 -2.01 3.39 -7.09
N LYS A 73 -0.78 3.87 -7.26
CA LYS A 73 -0.41 4.79 -8.36
C LYS A 73 -0.65 4.17 -9.74
N LYS A 74 -0.30 2.90 -9.92
CA LYS A 74 -0.58 2.18 -11.18
C LYS A 74 -2.07 2.07 -11.44
N LEU A 75 -2.86 1.75 -10.41
CA LEU A 75 -4.31 1.70 -10.54
C LEU A 75 -4.90 3.07 -10.88
N GLN A 76 -4.51 4.13 -10.17
CA GLN A 76 -5.00 5.47 -10.42
C GLN A 76 -4.75 5.90 -11.87
N ARG A 77 -3.55 5.62 -12.40
CA ARG A 77 -3.26 5.86 -13.83
C ARG A 77 -4.22 5.11 -14.75
N ARG A 78 -4.44 3.82 -14.52
CA ARG A 78 -5.41 3.03 -15.31
C ARG A 78 -6.82 3.62 -15.26
N VAL A 79 -7.27 4.07 -14.09
CA VAL A 79 -8.59 4.72 -13.96
C VAL A 79 -8.65 5.99 -14.81
N LEU A 80 -7.62 6.85 -14.75
CA LEU A 80 -7.60 8.12 -15.48
C LEU A 80 -7.42 7.95 -17.00
N GLU A 81 -6.61 6.99 -17.41
CA GLU A 81 -6.22 6.80 -18.82
C GLU A 81 -7.18 5.86 -19.56
N ASP A 82 -7.59 4.77 -18.91
CA ASP A 82 -8.33 3.67 -19.54
C ASP A 82 -9.84 3.77 -19.31
N THR A 83 -10.31 4.68 -18.46
CA THR A 83 -11.74 4.82 -18.17
C THR A 83 -12.25 6.25 -18.28
N VAL A 84 -13.54 6.36 -18.61
CA VAL A 84 -14.27 7.62 -18.63
C VAL A 84 -15.58 7.44 -17.86
N GLU A 85 -16.00 8.48 -17.14
CA GLU A 85 -17.24 8.44 -16.38
C GLU A 85 -18.41 8.97 -17.22
N GLN A 86 -19.49 8.21 -17.26
CA GLN A 86 -20.72 8.60 -17.96
C GLN A 86 -21.95 8.05 -17.23
N TYR A 87 -22.94 8.91 -17.00
CA TYR A 87 -24.18 8.56 -16.29
C TYR A 87 -23.94 7.89 -14.92
N GLY A 88 -22.86 8.26 -14.22
CA GLY A 88 -22.51 7.71 -12.91
C GLY A 88 -21.77 6.36 -12.94
N TYR A 89 -21.47 5.82 -14.12
CA TYR A 89 -20.71 4.58 -14.28
C TYR A 89 -19.42 4.84 -15.07
N ARG A 90 -18.38 4.03 -14.79
CA ARG A 90 -17.14 4.07 -15.56
C ARG A 90 -17.21 3.10 -16.73
N TYR A 91 -16.75 3.54 -17.89
CA TYR A 91 -16.66 2.76 -19.12
C TYR A 91 -15.22 2.74 -19.60
N ARG A 92 -14.89 1.87 -20.56
CA ARG A 92 -13.61 2.01 -21.25
C ARG A 92 -13.54 3.37 -21.95
N ASN A 93 -12.41 4.04 -21.78
CA ASN A 93 -12.05 5.22 -22.55
C ASN A 93 -11.69 4.79 -23.97
N ARG A 94 -12.42 5.33 -24.95
CA ARG A 94 -12.20 5.06 -26.36
C ARG A 94 -11.36 6.19 -26.96
N LYS A 95 -10.37 5.83 -27.79
CA LYS A 95 -9.44 6.79 -28.44
C LYS A 95 -9.71 7.03 -29.93
N ASP A 96 -10.81 6.48 -30.46
CA ASP A 96 -11.19 6.66 -31.87
C ASP A 96 -12.22 7.79 -32.06
N ASP A 97 -12.61 8.04 -33.30
CA ASP A 97 -13.58 9.10 -33.67
C ASP A 97 -15.06 8.72 -33.44
N LYS A 98 -15.36 7.53 -32.91
CA LYS A 98 -16.75 7.05 -32.70
C LYS A 98 -17.34 7.48 -31.36
N GLY A 99 -16.58 8.22 -30.55
CA GLY A 99 -17.02 8.80 -29.28
C GLY A 99 -16.12 8.40 -28.11
N PRO A 100 -16.32 8.97 -26.91
CA PRO A 100 -15.38 8.82 -25.79
C PRO A 100 -15.50 7.47 -25.05
N VAL A 101 -16.53 6.68 -25.32
CA VAL A 101 -16.91 5.49 -24.53
C VAL A 101 -16.97 4.22 -25.38
N ALA A 102 -16.59 3.10 -24.78
CA ALA A 102 -16.71 1.77 -25.37
C ALA A 102 -17.16 0.72 -24.34
N GLY A 103 -17.82 -0.32 -24.85
CA GLY A 103 -18.16 -1.51 -24.08
C GLY A 103 -19.22 -1.32 -22.99
N ASN A 104 -19.15 -2.23 -22.02
CA ASN A 104 -20.04 -2.27 -20.86
C ASN A 104 -19.46 -1.44 -19.70
N PRO A 105 -20.30 -1.01 -18.74
CA PRO A 105 -19.83 -0.35 -17.55
C PRO A 105 -18.95 -1.29 -16.70
N MET A 106 -17.95 -0.70 -16.07
CA MET A 106 -17.14 -1.30 -15.01
C MET A 106 -17.99 -1.47 -13.75
N CYS A 107 -17.77 -2.57 -13.04
CA CYS A 107 -18.42 -2.87 -11.77
C CYS A 107 -17.91 -1.92 -10.67
N ASP A 108 -18.81 -1.04 -10.20
CA ASP A 108 -18.58 -0.11 -9.10
C ASP A 108 -18.29 -0.82 -7.77
N VAL A 109 -18.95 -1.94 -7.48
CA VAL A 109 -18.72 -2.72 -6.25
C VAL A 109 -17.29 -3.25 -6.18
N CYS A 110 -16.80 -3.86 -7.25
CA CYS A 110 -15.43 -4.38 -7.31
C CYS A 110 -14.41 -3.25 -7.28
N PHE A 111 -14.72 -2.12 -7.91
CA PHE A 111 -13.86 -0.95 -7.87
C PHE A 111 -13.78 -0.32 -6.47
N GLN A 112 -14.90 -0.17 -5.77
CA GLN A 112 -14.93 0.46 -4.45
C GLN A 112 -14.28 -0.41 -3.37
N LYS A 113 -14.50 -1.74 -3.41
CA LYS A 113 -13.99 -2.65 -2.39
C LYS A 113 -12.55 -3.08 -2.60
N GLU A 114 -12.20 -3.38 -3.84
CA GLU A 114 -10.94 -4.07 -4.18
C GLU A 114 -10.12 -3.29 -5.22
N ALA A 115 -10.62 -2.12 -5.65
CA ALA A 115 -9.93 -1.28 -6.61
C ALA A 115 -9.73 -2.02 -7.96
N LEU A 116 -10.66 -2.93 -8.28
CA LEU A 116 -10.63 -3.74 -9.50
C LEU A 116 -11.56 -3.15 -10.58
N LEU A 117 -10.97 -2.84 -11.73
CA LEU A 117 -11.69 -2.43 -12.94
C LEU A 117 -12.19 -3.67 -13.68
N MET A 118 -13.32 -4.21 -13.21
CA MET A 118 -13.97 -5.36 -13.83
C MET A 118 -15.10 -4.90 -14.74
N GLU A 119 -14.97 -5.09 -16.04
CA GLU A 119 -16.08 -4.85 -16.95
C GLU A 119 -17.21 -5.85 -16.71
N THR A 120 -18.45 -5.38 -16.72
CA THR A 120 -19.62 -6.25 -16.62
C THR A 120 -19.84 -7.03 -17.92
N ALA A 121 -20.33 -8.26 -17.80
CA ALA A 121 -20.67 -9.10 -18.92
C ALA A 121 -22.18 -9.05 -19.19
N THR A 122 -22.57 -9.09 -20.45
CA THR A 122 -23.97 -9.25 -20.83
C THR A 122 -24.43 -10.66 -20.50
N ILE A 123 -25.54 -10.78 -19.78
CA ILE A 123 -26.20 -12.06 -19.53
C ILE A 123 -27.46 -12.16 -20.38
N ALA A 124 -27.63 -13.31 -21.05
CA ALA A 124 -28.82 -13.56 -21.87
C ALA A 124 -30.06 -13.66 -20.98
N GLY A 125 -31.09 -12.86 -21.29
CA GLY A 125 -32.37 -12.87 -20.61
C GLY A 125 -33.52 -12.54 -21.56
N LYS A 126 -34.76 -12.87 -21.19
CA LYS A 126 -35.96 -12.45 -21.94
C LYS A 126 -36.26 -10.99 -21.61
N GLY A 127 -35.75 -10.02 -22.39
CA GLY A 127 -36.05 -8.59 -22.22
C GLY A 127 -34.85 -7.65 -22.39
N ILE A 128 -34.85 -6.54 -21.64
CA ILE A 128 -33.74 -5.56 -21.58
C ILE A 128 -32.46 -6.28 -21.18
N GLN A 129 -31.35 -6.02 -21.89
CA GLN A 129 -30.04 -6.57 -21.57
C GLN A 129 -29.72 -6.30 -20.09
N ALA A 130 -29.55 -7.39 -19.34
CA ALA A 130 -29.02 -7.34 -18.00
C ALA A 130 -27.51 -7.56 -18.06
N LEU A 131 -26.79 -6.84 -17.21
CA LEU A 131 -25.36 -6.94 -17.08
C LEU A 131 -25.04 -7.57 -15.73
N GLN A 132 -23.98 -8.38 -15.69
CA GLN A 132 -23.51 -8.99 -14.47
C GLN A 132 -21.99 -8.91 -14.37
N CYS A 133 -21.48 -8.51 -13.21
CA CYS A 133 -20.06 -8.57 -12.94
C CYS A 133 -19.59 -10.03 -12.84
N PRO A 134 -18.57 -10.45 -13.60
CA PRO A 134 -18.05 -11.82 -13.53
C PRO A 134 -17.39 -12.13 -12.18
N ASN A 135 -16.87 -11.12 -11.49
CA ASN A 135 -16.18 -11.25 -10.19
C ASN A 135 -17.18 -11.35 -9.03
N CYS A 136 -17.88 -10.26 -8.69
CA CYS A 136 -18.75 -10.22 -7.51
C CYS A 136 -20.22 -10.62 -7.77
N LYS A 137 -20.58 -10.96 -9.01
CA LYS A 137 -21.96 -11.30 -9.44
C LYS A 137 -22.99 -10.18 -9.28
N GLY A 138 -22.54 -8.95 -8.99
CA GLY A 138 -23.39 -7.75 -8.98
C GLY A 138 -24.15 -7.60 -10.30
N ARG A 139 -25.45 -7.34 -10.20
CA ARG A 139 -26.37 -7.27 -11.34
C ARG A 139 -26.75 -5.81 -11.60
N TYR A 140 -26.77 -5.44 -12.87
CA TYR A 140 -27.11 -4.10 -13.32
C TYR A 140 -28.13 -4.21 -14.45
N ASP A 141 -29.29 -3.61 -14.26
CA ASP A 141 -30.38 -3.62 -15.24
C ASP A 141 -30.57 -2.20 -15.79
N GLY A 142 -30.82 -2.09 -17.11
CA GLY A 142 -31.13 -0.81 -17.76
C GLY A 142 -29.96 0.16 -17.98
N LEU A 143 -28.71 -0.31 -17.83
CA LEU A 143 -27.54 0.50 -18.16
C LEU A 143 -27.27 0.55 -19.66
N ARG A 144 -26.70 1.67 -20.13
CA ARG A 144 -26.24 1.80 -21.51
C ARG A 144 -25.02 0.93 -21.73
N THR A 145 -25.03 0.19 -22.82
CA THR A 145 -23.88 -0.53 -23.37
C THR A 145 -23.46 0.17 -24.65
N TYR A 146 -22.16 0.31 -24.85
CA TYR A 146 -21.59 0.87 -26.06
C TYR A 146 -20.98 -0.25 -26.88
N THR A 147 -20.96 -0.07 -28.19
CA THR A 147 -20.15 -0.94 -29.06
C THR A 147 -18.68 -0.86 -28.66
N ASP A 148 -17.87 -1.79 -29.14
CA ASP A 148 -16.42 -1.66 -29.12
C ASP A 148 -15.88 -0.74 -30.22
#